data_AF-A0A975J8L0-F1
#
_entry.id   AF-A0A975J8L0-F1
#
_cell.length_a   1.000
_cell.length_b   1.000
_cell.length_c   1.000
_cell.angle_alpha   90.00
_cell.angle_beta   90.00
_cell.angle_gamma   90.00
#
_symmetry.space_group_name_H-M   'P 1'
#
loop_
_entity.id
_entity.type
_entity.pdbx_description
1 polymer ?
#
loop_
_entity_poly.entity_id
_entity_poly.type
_entity_poly.pdbx_seq_one_letter_code
_entity_poly.pdbx_strand_id
1 'polypeptide(L)'
;MAKIINLNDYRGVKQREFFINLYHFLNKNLDYGLDHILAQLDDDFIFICQKYGMDPLYVNFFRVPIITFITITFVNNSDIKDFFSTTLNMENNENKSMFKNTLIRIIETFEENYCRQKYRQDFELEMEEVIEKGLKRVLEIVPDKIILV
;
A
#
# COMPACT_ATOMS: atom_id res chain seq x y z
N MET A 1 11.21 -13.27 -34.91
CA MET A 1 11.87 -13.65 -33.64
C MET A 1 10.80 -13.91 -32.59
N ALA A 2 10.68 -15.14 -32.09
CA ALA A 2 9.72 -15.45 -31.03
C ALA A 2 10.19 -14.84 -29.71
N LYS A 3 9.36 -13.97 -29.10
CA LYS A 3 9.59 -13.46 -27.75
C LYS A 3 9.19 -14.57 -26.77
N ILE A 4 10.15 -15.17 -26.08
CA ILE A 4 9.86 -16.08 -24.96
C ILE A 4 9.34 -15.20 -23.82
N ILE A 5 8.04 -15.29 -23.53
CA ILE A 5 7.40 -14.57 -22.43
C ILE A 5 7.27 -15.56 -21.27
N ASN A 6 7.93 -15.28 -20.15
CA ASN A 6 7.65 -15.98 -18.91
C ASN A 6 6.25 -15.56 -18.43
N LEU A 7 5.30 -16.50 -18.44
CA LEU A 7 3.91 -16.24 -18.09
C LEU A 7 3.74 -15.73 -16.65
N ASN A 8 4.61 -16.14 -15.73
CA ASN A 8 4.58 -15.67 -14.34
C ASN A 8 5.01 -14.20 -14.24
N ASP A 9 6.09 -13.84 -14.92
CA ASP A 9 6.57 -12.45 -14.97
C ASP A 9 5.55 -11.55 -15.69
N TYR A 10 4.97 -12.04 -16.79
CA TYR A 10 3.93 -11.32 -17.53
C TYR A 10 2.69 -11.07 -16.68
N ARG A 11 2.23 -12.08 -15.92
CA ARG A 11 1.11 -11.94 -15.00
C ARG A 11 1.41 -10.90 -13.92
N GLY A 12 2.59 -10.97 -13.30
CA GLY A 12 3.01 -10.03 -12.25
C GLY A 12 3.18 -8.58 -12.76
N VAL A 13 3.65 -8.40 -14.00
CA VAL A 13 3.72 -7.07 -14.64
C VAL A 13 2.31 -6.53 -14.90
N LYS A 14 1.42 -7.34 -15.47
CA LYS A 14 0.04 -6.92 -15.76
C LYS A 14 -0.76 -6.58 -14.51
N GLN A 15 -0.56 -7.31 -13.42
CA GLN A 15 -1.18 -7.01 -12.13
C GLN A 15 -0.68 -5.66 -11.58
N ARG A 16 0.63 -5.38 -11.63
CA ARG A 16 1.17 -4.08 -11.22
C ARG A 16 0.63 -2.94 -12.07
N GLU A 17 0.62 -3.09 -13.39
CA GLU A 17 0.04 -2.10 -14.31
C GLU A 17 -1.43 -1.84 -13.97
N PHE A 18 -2.21 -2.88 -13.67
CA PHE A 18 -3.61 -2.74 -13.28
C PHE A 18 -3.78 -1.87 -12.03
N PHE A 19 -3.05 -2.15 -10.94
CA PHE A 19 -3.15 -1.37 -9.70
C PHE A 19 -2.71 0.08 -9.89
N ILE A 20 -1.64 0.32 -10.64
CA ILE A 20 -1.15 1.68 -10.93
C ILE A 20 -2.18 2.46 -11.74
N ASN A 21 -2.75 1.84 -12.79
CA ASN A 21 -3.76 2.48 -13.62
C ASN A 21 -5.04 2.75 -12.85
N LEU A 22 -5.47 1.81 -12.00
CA LEU A 22 -6.63 1.99 -11.14
C LEU A 22 -6.37 3.13 -10.15
N TYR A 23 -5.22 3.17 -9.49
CA TYR A 23 -4.83 4.27 -8.62
C TYR A 23 -4.90 5.63 -9.35
N HIS A 24 -4.31 5.75 -10.54
CA HIS A 24 -4.36 7.00 -11.30
C HIS A 24 -5.79 7.39 -11.71
N PHE A 25 -6.61 6.42 -12.12
CA PHE A 25 -8.01 6.65 -12.43
C PHE A 25 -8.75 7.18 -11.20
N LEU A 26 -8.63 6.51 -10.06
CA LEU A 26 -9.28 6.91 -8.82
C LEU A 26 -8.81 8.29 -8.36
N ASN A 27 -7.49 8.50 -8.33
CA ASN A 27 -6.90 9.74 -7.84
C ASN A 27 -7.33 10.95 -8.67
N LYS A 28 -7.41 10.81 -10.00
CA LYS A 28 -7.92 11.87 -10.88
C LYS A 28 -9.38 12.21 -10.56
N ASN A 29 -10.20 11.21 -10.24
CA ASN A 29 -11.62 11.41 -9.92
C ASN A 29 -11.85 11.87 -8.47
N LEU A 30 -10.82 11.83 -7.62
CA LEU A 30 -10.83 12.30 -6.23
C LEU A 30 -10.03 13.59 -6.04
N ASP A 31 -9.90 14.40 -7.10
CA ASP A 31 -9.16 15.67 -7.09
C ASP A 31 -7.75 15.55 -6.48
N TYR A 32 -7.03 14.49 -6.85
CA TYR A 32 -5.68 14.19 -6.39
C TYR A 32 -5.54 13.92 -4.86
N GLY A 33 -6.65 13.65 -4.17
CA GLY A 33 -6.67 13.34 -2.73
C GLY A 33 -5.81 12.13 -2.34
N LEU A 34 -5.68 11.11 -3.19
CA LEU A 34 -4.84 9.95 -2.89
C LEU A 34 -3.35 10.29 -2.93
N ASP A 35 -2.92 11.22 -3.79
CA ASP A 35 -1.53 11.68 -3.82
C ASP A 35 -1.15 12.43 -2.54
N HIS A 36 -2.09 13.19 -1.97
CA HIS A 36 -1.89 13.83 -0.68
C HIS A 36 -1.73 12.81 0.45
N ILE A 37 -2.57 11.77 0.48
CA ILE A 37 -2.45 10.67 1.46
C ILE A 37 -1.12 9.94 1.30
N LEU A 38 -0.74 9.66 0.06
CA LEU A 38 0.47 8.94 -0.29
C LEU A 38 1.72 9.72 0.11
N ALA A 39 1.76 11.04 -0.13
CA ALA A 39 2.84 11.90 0.33
C ALA A 39 2.95 11.94 1.86
N GLN A 40 1.82 12.03 2.57
CA GLN A 40 1.82 12.01 4.02
C GLN A 40 2.31 10.68 4.60
N LEU A 41 1.93 9.55 3.98
CA LEU A 41 2.43 8.24 4.39
C LEU A 41 3.94 8.13 4.18
N ASP A 42 4.46 8.63 3.06
CA ASP A 42 5.91 8.66 2.83
C ASP A 42 6.63 9.48 3.92
N ASP A 43 6.13 10.69 4.24
CA ASP A 43 6.69 11.54 5.29
C ASP A 43 6.64 10.86 6.68
N ASP A 44 5.51 10.24 7.02
CA ASP A 44 5.32 9.52 8.29
C ASP A 44 6.27 8.32 8.39
N PHE A 45 6.46 7.54 7.32
CA PHE A 45 7.40 6.43 7.31
C PHE A 45 8.86 6.87 7.34
N ILE A 46 9.21 7.95 6.62
CA ILE A 46 10.54 8.56 6.69
C ILE A 46 10.86 8.98 8.12
N PHE A 47 9.91 9.62 8.79
CA PHE A 47 10.06 10.06 10.17
C PHE A 47 10.31 8.87 11.11
N ILE A 48 9.54 7.78 11.00
CA ILE A 48 9.75 6.59 11.82
C ILE A 48 11.12 5.97 11.52
N CYS A 49 11.51 5.81 10.26
CA CYS A 49 12.84 5.29 9.90
C CYS A 49 13.96 6.12 10.54
N GLN A 50 13.89 7.45 10.45
CA GLN A 50 14.87 8.36 11.06
C GLN A 50 14.91 8.24 12.59
N LYS A 51 13.74 8.19 13.24
CA LYS A 51 13.61 8.06 14.71
C LYS A 51 14.34 6.82 15.23
N TYR A 52 14.28 5.74 14.48
CA TYR A 52 14.89 4.46 14.83
C TYR A 52 16.25 4.22 14.18
N GLY A 53 16.86 5.24 13.55
CA GLY A 53 18.21 5.15 12.98
C GLY A 53 18.33 4.24 11.75
N MET A 54 17.22 3.97 11.06
CA MET A 54 17.19 3.27 9.77
C MET A 54 17.39 4.23 8.61
N ASP A 55 17.90 3.74 7.49
CA ASP A 55 18.05 4.53 6.26
C ASP A 55 16.65 4.94 5.73
N PRO A 56 16.33 6.25 5.65
CA PRO A 56 15.06 6.72 5.12
C PRO A 56 14.84 6.33 3.65
N LEU A 57 15.91 6.03 2.90
CA LEU A 57 15.82 5.59 1.51
C LEU A 57 15.08 4.27 1.35
N TYR A 58 14.92 3.47 2.41
CA TYR A 58 14.10 2.26 2.38
C TYR A 58 12.62 2.55 2.07
N VAL A 59 12.13 3.75 2.41
CA VAL A 59 10.75 4.16 2.13
C VAL A 59 10.44 4.23 0.63
N ASN A 60 11.46 4.42 -0.23
CA ASN A 60 11.29 4.37 -1.68
C ASN A 60 10.73 3.02 -2.17
N PHE A 61 10.98 1.94 -1.41
CA PHE A 61 10.45 0.61 -1.73
C PHE A 61 9.02 0.39 -1.22
N PHE A 62 8.50 1.28 -0.37
CA PHE A 62 7.15 1.18 0.19
C PHE A 62 6.08 1.69 -0.78
N ARG A 63 6.46 2.48 -1.79
CA ARG A 63 5.53 3.15 -2.71
C ARG A 63 4.52 2.20 -3.37
N VAL A 64 4.98 1.07 -3.91
CA VAL A 64 4.10 0.07 -4.54
C VAL A 64 3.18 -0.61 -3.51
N PRO A 65 3.71 -1.09 -2.37
CA PRO A 65 2.87 -1.54 -1.24
C PRO A 65 1.80 -0.52 -0.80
N ILE A 66 2.15 0.76 -0.65
CA ILE A 66 1.20 1.81 -0.25
C ILE A 66 0.10 1.98 -1.30
N ILE A 67 0.46 2.11 -2.58
CA ILE A 67 -0.51 2.22 -3.68
C ILE A 67 -1.45 1.01 -3.70
N THR A 68 -0.91 -0.19 -3.49
CA THR A 68 -1.69 -1.43 -3.44
C THR A 68 -2.66 -1.41 -2.26
N PHE A 69 -2.19 -1.03 -1.07
CA PHE A 69 -3.00 -0.90 0.13
C PHE A 69 -4.15 0.10 -0.05
N ILE A 70 -3.87 1.29 -0.59
CA ILE A 70 -4.86 2.34 -0.87
C ILE A 70 -5.91 1.82 -1.85
N THR A 71 -5.47 1.20 -2.94
CA THR A 71 -6.36 0.73 -4.01
C THR A 71 -7.26 -0.40 -3.53
N ILE A 72 -6.73 -1.36 -2.76
CA ILE A 72 -7.53 -2.45 -2.18
C ILE A 72 -8.56 -1.90 -1.19
N THR A 73 -8.15 -0.97 -0.32
CA THR A 73 -9.07 -0.28 0.60
C THR A 73 -10.19 0.39 -0.18
N PHE A 74 -9.87 1.12 -1.25
CA PHE A 74 -10.87 1.77 -2.07
C PHE A 74 -11.87 0.77 -2.67
N VAL A 75 -11.37 -0.27 -3.33
CA VAL A 75 -12.21 -1.31 -3.95
C VAL A 75 -13.11 -1.97 -2.91
N ASN A 76 -12.57 -2.32 -1.74
CA ASN A 76 -13.32 -3.04 -0.72
C ASN A 76 -14.43 -2.21 -0.05
N ASN A 77 -14.33 -0.87 -0.09
CA ASN A 77 -15.30 0.03 0.53
C ASN A 77 -16.16 0.78 -0.51
N SER A 78 -16.27 0.24 -1.73
CA SER A 78 -17.09 0.84 -2.80
C SER A 78 -17.89 -0.20 -3.58
N ASP A 79 -18.90 0.25 -4.32
CA ASP A 79 -19.78 -0.62 -5.12
C ASP A 79 -19.03 -1.40 -6.22
N ILE A 80 -17.83 -0.95 -6.61
CA ILE A 80 -17.03 -1.68 -7.59
C ILE A 80 -16.51 -3.01 -7.07
N LYS A 81 -16.56 -3.26 -5.74
CA LYS A 81 -16.17 -4.54 -5.11
C LYS A 81 -16.80 -5.74 -5.80
N ASP A 82 -18.07 -5.63 -6.18
CA ASP A 82 -18.84 -6.72 -6.80
C ASP A 82 -18.35 -7.08 -8.21
N PHE A 83 -17.56 -6.22 -8.84
CA PHE A 83 -16.92 -6.47 -10.15
C PHE A 83 -15.58 -7.20 -10.02
N PHE A 84 -15.05 -7.34 -8.81
CA PHE A 84 -13.83 -8.10 -8.54
C PHE A 84 -14.17 -9.51 -8.07
N SER A 85 -13.29 -10.47 -8.34
CA SER A 85 -13.47 -11.83 -7.85
C SER A 85 -13.51 -11.84 -6.32
N THR A 86 -14.23 -12.76 -5.71
CA THR A 86 -14.29 -12.94 -4.25
C THR A 86 -12.92 -13.07 -3.59
N THR A 87 -11.90 -13.46 -4.35
CA THR A 87 -10.49 -13.50 -3.94
C THR A 87 -9.88 -12.12 -3.63
N LEU A 88 -10.50 -11.02 -4.08
CA LEU A 88 -10.09 -9.63 -3.82
C LEU A 88 -10.91 -8.98 -2.68
N ASN A 89 -11.88 -9.70 -2.12
CA ASN A 89 -12.66 -9.26 -0.95
C ASN A 89 -11.84 -9.44 0.33
N MET A 90 -10.73 -8.73 0.41
CA MET A 90 -9.90 -8.66 1.60
C MET A 90 -10.49 -7.61 2.54
N GLU A 91 -10.82 -8.01 3.78
CA GLU A 91 -11.32 -7.06 4.76
C GLU A 91 -10.27 -6.00 5.08
N ASN A 92 -10.68 -4.79 5.49
CA ASN A 92 -9.74 -3.70 5.77
C ASN A 92 -8.69 -4.08 6.82
N ASN A 93 -9.06 -4.90 7.82
CA ASN A 93 -8.14 -5.40 8.83
C ASN A 93 -7.12 -6.39 8.26
N GLU A 94 -7.55 -7.26 7.34
CA GLU A 94 -6.65 -8.19 6.63
C GLU A 94 -5.69 -7.43 5.72
N ASN A 95 -6.20 -6.42 5.00
CA ASN A 95 -5.39 -5.55 4.13
C ASN A 95 -4.33 -4.78 4.94
N LYS A 96 -4.70 -4.22 6.10
CA LYS A 96 -3.74 -3.58 7.03
C LYS A 96 -2.65 -4.56 7.49
N SER A 97 -3.04 -5.75 7.92
CA SER A 97 -2.09 -6.77 8.39
C SER A 97 -1.13 -7.20 7.27
N MET A 98 -1.65 -7.44 6.08
CA MET A 98 -0.84 -7.80 4.92
C MET A 98 0.11 -6.68 4.51
N PHE A 99 -0.36 -5.43 4.54
CA PHE A 99 0.45 -4.26 4.25
C PHE A 99 1.59 -4.11 5.27
N LYS A 100 1.28 -4.13 6.58
CA LYS A 100 2.29 -4.11 7.66
C LYS A 100 3.35 -5.20 7.47
N ASN A 101 2.92 -6.44 7.26
CA ASN A 101 3.82 -7.57 7.06
C ASN A 101 4.72 -7.37 5.83
N THR A 102 4.19 -6.78 4.75
CA THR A 102 4.97 -6.47 3.54
C THR A 102 6.03 -5.42 3.82
N LEU A 103 5.69 -4.35 4.55
CA LEU A 103 6.66 -3.32 4.94
C LEU A 103 7.77 -3.89 5.82
N ILE A 104 7.42 -4.70 6.83
CA ILE A 104 8.39 -5.38 7.69
C ILE A 104 9.34 -6.25 6.85
N ARG A 105 8.82 -7.04 5.90
CA ARG A 105 9.65 -7.86 5.01
C ARG A 105 10.61 -7.05 4.16
N ILE A 106 10.17 -5.88 3.68
CA ILE A 106 11.04 -4.96 2.93
C ILE A 106 12.18 -4.50 3.84
N ILE A 107 11.88 -4.08 5.07
CA ILE A 107 12.90 -3.62 6.02
C ILE A 107 13.85 -4.75 6.39
N GLU A 108 13.34 -5.95 6.69
CA GLU A 108 14.17 -7.14 6.97
C GLU A 108 15.14 -7.47 5.82
N THR A 109 14.78 -7.11 4.58
CA THR A 109 15.63 -7.34 3.41
C THR A 109 16.77 -6.33 3.30
N PHE A 110 16.54 -5.08 3.70
CA PHE A 110 17.52 -4.00 3.54
C PHE A 110 18.32 -3.71 4.82
N GLU A 111 17.75 -3.99 5.98
CA GLU A 111 18.36 -3.75 7.29
C GLU A 111 18.73 -5.07 7.97
N GLU A 112 19.97 -5.53 7.75
CA GLU A 112 20.46 -6.84 8.23
C GLU A 112 20.29 -7.04 9.74
N ASN A 113 20.31 -5.96 10.52
CA ASN A 113 20.21 -6.02 11.97
C ASN A 113 18.80 -5.76 12.53
N TYR A 114 17.80 -5.54 11.68
CA TYR A 114 16.43 -5.22 12.11
C TYR A 114 15.90 -6.24 13.13
N CYS A 115 16.07 -7.53 12.86
CA CYS A 115 15.63 -8.62 13.73
C CYS A 115 16.31 -8.65 15.12
N ARG A 116 17.45 -7.97 15.29
CA ARG A 116 18.24 -7.93 16.53
C ARG A 116 18.12 -6.61 17.28
N GLN A 117 17.39 -5.64 16.75
CA GLN A 117 17.22 -4.33 17.34
C GLN A 117 16.25 -4.37 18.52
N LYS A 118 16.64 -3.73 19.62
CA LYS A 118 15.82 -3.64 20.85
C LYS A 118 14.51 -2.88 20.63
N TYR A 119 14.50 -1.96 19.67
CA TYR A 119 13.38 -1.08 19.36
C TYR A 119 12.39 -1.66 18.35
N ARG A 120 12.58 -2.91 17.90
CA ARG A 120 11.74 -3.54 16.87
C ARG A 120 10.25 -3.46 17.21
N GLN A 121 9.88 -3.77 18.45
CA GLN A 121 8.48 -3.76 18.89
C GLN A 121 7.88 -2.36 18.83
N ASP A 122 8.62 -1.36 19.31
CA ASP A 122 8.17 0.04 19.31
C ASP A 122 8.03 0.57 17.87
N PHE A 123 8.97 0.21 16.99
CA PHE A 123 8.91 0.54 15.57
C PHE A 123 7.68 -0.09 14.89
N GLU A 124 7.41 -1.38 15.12
CA GLU A 124 6.26 -2.08 14.52
C GLU A 124 4.93 -1.52 15.02
N LEU A 125 4.88 -1.02 16.26
CA LEU A 125 3.71 -0.33 16.82
C LEU A 125 3.49 1.03 16.15
N GLU A 126 4.53 1.86 16.03
CA GLU A 126 4.40 3.16 15.34
C GLU A 126 4.07 3.02 13.86
N MET A 127 4.62 2.00 13.20
CA MET A 127 4.24 1.65 11.83
C MET A 127 2.75 1.33 11.74
N GLU A 128 2.21 0.56 12.69
CA GLU A 128 0.79 0.21 12.73
C GLU A 128 -0.09 1.46 12.95
N GLU A 129 0.34 2.40 13.79
CA GLU A 129 -0.36 3.68 13.96
C GLU A 129 -0.39 4.52 12.68
N VAL A 130 0.71 4.55 11.92
CA VAL A 130 0.76 5.24 10.62
C VAL A 130 -0.16 4.58 9.61
N ILE A 131 -0.17 3.24 9.56
CA ILE A 131 -1.08 2.48 8.70
C ILE A 131 -2.54 2.76 9.05
N GLU A 132 -2.88 2.82 10.34
CA GLU A 132 -4.25 3.11 10.80
C GLU A 132 -4.70 4.53 10.41
N LYS A 133 -3.81 5.53 10.60
CA LYS A 133 -4.05 6.91 10.16
C LYS A 133 -4.25 6.98 8.65
N GLY A 134 -3.42 6.26 7.88
CA GLY A 134 -3.53 6.14 6.44
C GLY A 134 -4.88 5.55 6.02
N LEU A 135 -5.29 4.44 6.63
CA LEU A 135 -6.59 3.81 6.38
C LEU A 135 -7.73 4.81 6.58
N LYS A 136 -7.74 5.48 7.74
CA LYS A 136 -8.80 6.43 8.09
C LYS A 136 -8.90 7.55 7.04
N ARG A 137 -7.78 8.13 6.63
CA ARG A 137 -7.76 9.18 5.58
C ARG A 137 -8.28 8.66 4.24
N VAL A 138 -7.93 7.43 3.86
CA VAL A 138 -8.47 6.83 2.63
C VAL A 138 -9.99 6.71 2.75
N LEU A 139 -10.50 6.17 3.86
CA LEU A 139 -11.95 6.02 4.07
C LEU A 139 -12.70 7.36 4.10
N GLU A 140 -12.06 8.46 4.51
CA GLU A 140 -12.66 9.81 4.48
C GLU A 140 -12.89 10.34 3.06
N ILE A 141 -12.14 9.85 2.06
CA ILE A 141 -12.26 10.29 0.67
C ILE A 141 -12.84 9.22 -0.27
N VAL A 142 -13.02 7.98 0.23
CA VAL A 142 -13.71 6.94 -0.54
C VAL A 142 -15.18 7.35 -0.65
N PRO A 143 -15.72 7.50 -1.88
CA PRO A 143 -17.11 7.84 -2.06
C PRO A 143 -18.00 6.67 -1.65
N ASP A 144 -19.07 6.96 -0.90
CA ASP A 144 -20.07 5.98 -0.46
C ASP A 144 -20.78 5.25 -1.62
N LYS A 145 -20.69 5.80 -2.84
CA LYS A 145 -21.30 5.24 -4.05
C LYS A 145 -20.46 5.54 -5.28
N ILE A 146 -20.11 4.51 -6.05
CA ILE A 146 -19.44 4.65 -7.36
C ILE A 146 -20.37 4.14 -8.42
N ILE A 147 -20.98 5.06 -9.16
CA ILE A 147 -21.82 4.71 -10.30
C ILE A 147 -20.90 4.56 -11.52
N LEU A 148 -20.73 3.32 -11.99
CA LEU A 148 -20.22 3.08 -13.34
C LEU A 148 -21.30 3.53 -14.34
N VAL A 149 -21.13 4.72 -14.92
CA VAL A 149 -21.99 5.25 -16.01
C VAL A 149 -21.44 4.79 -17.35
#